data_AF-A0A7W0V6S4-F1
#
_entry.id   AF-A0A7W0V6S4-F1
#
_cell.length_a   1.000
_cell.length_b   1.000
_cell.length_c   1.000
_cell.angle_alpha   90.00
_cell.angle_beta   90.00
_cell.angle_gamma   90.00
#
_symmetry.space_group_name_H-M   'P 1'
#
loop_
_entity.id
_entity.type
_entity.pdbx_description
1 polymer ?
#
loop_
_entity_poly.entity_id
_entity_poly.type
_entity_poly.pdbx_seq_one_letter_code
_entity_poly.pdbx_strand_id
1 'polypeptide(L)'
;MQHQIGRDFALELVRVTEAAALRAGRWMGRGQKNSADQAAVDAMRMVLNTIPMDGVVVIGEGTKDKAPMLFEGEHLGCADEPKTDIAVDPIDGTRLLSQGMANSIATVAVAERGSMFESPYIVYMDKIAVGEQAADAIDIEAPVETNLANIARALNKDVRDLAVVMLDRPRHERLAEQVREAGARIRFIMDGDVAGAVMAATPGTGIDVLMGIGGAPEAVVAACALRCIGGQMQCKLWPRDDGERKAVKAHGVD
;
A
#
# COMPACT_ATOMS: atom_id res chain seq x y z
N MET A 1 -7.21 28.61 15.92
CA MET A 1 -5.95 27.92 15.58
C MET A 1 -6.32 26.73 14.72
N GLN A 2 -5.95 26.71 13.44
CA GLN A 2 -6.01 25.47 12.64
C GLN A 2 -5.08 24.48 13.33
N HIS A 3 -5.63 23.42 13.93
CA HIS A 3 -4.83 22.26 14.31
C HIS A 3 -4.42 21.61 12.99
N GLN A 4 -3.21 21.88 12.52
CA GLN A 4 -2.62 21.09 11.44
C GLN A 4 -2.26 19.71 11.98
N ILE A 5 -2.24 18.69 11.11
CA ILE A 5 -1.67 17.38 11.42
C ILE A 5 -0.20 17.62 11.82
N GLY A 6 0.06 17.58 13.14
CA GLY A 6 1.33 17.98 13.73
C GLY A 6 2.21 16.79 14.11
N ARG A 7 3.42 17.08 14.62
CA ARG A 7 4.42 16.07 15.04
C ARG A 7 3.89 15.05 16.06
N ASP A 8 2.90 15.44 16.86
CA ASP A 8 2.29 14.58 17.88
C ASP A 8 1.44 13.45 17.25
N PHE A 9 0.83 13.68 16.07
CA PHE A 9 0.10 12.62 15.34
C PHE A 9 1.02 11.49 14.92
N ALA A 10 2.24 11.79 14.48
CA ALA A 10 3.17 10.77 14.02
C ALA A 10 3.49 9.75 15.13
N LEU A 11 3.68 10.21 16.37
CA LEU A 11 3.93 9.33 17.51
C LEU A 11 2.69 8.51 17.90
N GLU A 12 1.49 9.08 17.76
CA GLU A 12 0.26 8.33 18.00
C GLU A 12 0.04 7.23 16.94
N LEU A 13 0.33 7.50 15.67
CA LEU A 13 0.22 6.50 14.60
C LEU A 13 1.22 5.34 14.75
N VAL A 14 2.40 5.60 15.32
CA VAL A 14 3.34 4.53 15.70
C VAL A 14 2.67 3.58 16.71
N ARG A 15 1.98 4.11 17.72
CA ARG A 15 1.27 3.29 18.73
C ARG A 15 0.14 2.46 18.10
N VAL A 16 -0.51 3.00 17.07
CA VAL A 16 -1.57 2.28 16.33
C VAL A 16 -1.01 1.02 15.67
N THR A 17 0.07 1.15 14.88
CA THR A 17 0.68 0.01 14.19
C THR A 17 1.38 -0.94 15.15
N GLU A 18 2.01 -0.45 16.22
CA GLU A 18 2.57 -1.29 17.29
C GLU A 18 1.50 -2.14 17.97
N ALA A 19 0.36 -1.55 18.33
CA ALA A 19 -0.74 -2.28 18.96
C ALA A 19 -1.29 -3.38 18.04
N ALA A 20 -1.51 -3.05 16.76
CA ALA A 20 -1.94 -4.01 15.76
C ALA A 20 -0.93 -5.16 15.59
N ALA A 21 0.35 -4.83 15.36
CA ALA A 21 1.41 -5.80 15.14
C ALA A 21 1.63 -6.71 16.38
N LEU A 22 1.61 -6.17 17.60
CA LEU A 22 1.78 -6.96 18.83
C LEU A 22 0.61 -7.92 19.07
N ARG A 23 -0.61 -7.55 18.68
CA ARG A 23 -1.80 -8.40 18.83
C ARG A 23 -1.86 -9.46 17.73
N ALA A 24 -1.59 -9.08 16.49
CA ALA A 24 -1.48 -9.99 15.35
C ALA A 24 -0.34 -10.99 15.51
N GLY A 25 0.83 -10.56 15.98
CA GLY A 25 2.04 -11.37 16.08
C GLY A 25 1.89 -12.61 16.96
N ARG A 26 0.92 -12.63 17.89
CA ARG A 26 0.59 -13.82 18.71
C ARG A 26 0.03 -14.98 17.88
N TRP A 27 -0.42 -14.72 16.67
CA TRP A 27 -0.97 -15.69 15.73
C TRP A 27 0.01 -16.13 14.64
N MET A 28 1.24 -15.61 14.66
CA MET A 28 2.27 -15.96 13.69
C MET A 28 2.47 -17.48 13.62
N GLY A 29 2.38 -18.05 12.42
CA GLY A 29 2.60 -19.48 12.17
C GLY A 29 1.49 -20.41 12.67
N ARG A 30 0.34 -19.89 13.11
CA ARG A 30 -0.77 -20.71 13.63
C ARG A 30 -1.81 -21.15 12.59
N GLY A 31 -1.64 -20.75 11.33
CA GLY A 31 -2.62 -21.03 10.26
C GLY A 31 -3.96 -20.32 10.40
N GLN A 32 -4.09 -19.38 11.35
CA GLN A 32 -5.34 -18.72 11.72
C GLN A 32 -5.38 -17.27 11.23
N LYS A 33 -5.41 -17.09 9.90
CA LYS A 33 -5.34 -15.77 9.28
C LYS A 33 -6.46 -14.81 9.76
N ASN A 34 -7.72 -15.27 9.79
CA ASN A 34 -8.86 -14.43 10.16
C ASN A 34 -8.80 -14.00 11.64
N SER A 35 -8.31 -14.88 12.52
CA SER A 35 -8.15 -14.56 13.94
C SER A 35 -7.01 -13.58 14.18
N ALA A 36 -5.93 -13.70 13.40
CA ALA A 36 -4.84 -12.73 13.42
C ALA A 36 -5.33 -11.34 13.01
N ASP A 37 -6.07 -11.30 11.89
CA ASP A 37 -6.63 -10.10 11.29
C ASP A 37 -7.59 -9.38 12.24
N GLN A 38 -8.55 -10.11 12.80
CA GLN A 38 -9.46 -9.57 13.81
C GLN A 38 -8.72 -8.97 15.01
N ALA A 39 -7.66 -9.64 15.50
CA ALA A 39 -6.89 -9.15 16.62
C ALA A 39 -6.13 -7.84 16.29
N ALA A 40 -5.71 -7.66 15.03
CA ALA A 40 -5.11 -6.42 14.56
C ALA A 40 -6.14 -5.30 14.43
N VAL A 41 -7.28 -5.59 13.79
CA VAL A 41 -8.42 -4.66 13.62
C VAL A 41 -8.87 -4.10 14.96
N ASP A 42 -9.12 -4.98 15.95
CA ASP A 42 -9.58 -4.59 17.28
C ASP A 42 -8.60 -3.62 17.97
N ALA A 43 -7.31 -3.94 17.88
CA ALA A 43 -6.24 -3.18 18.52
C ALA A 43 -6.02 -1.82 17.85
N MET A 44 -5.96 -1.82 16.51
CA MET A 44 -5.82 -0.63 15.69
C MET A 44 -6.97 0.34 15.95
N ARG A 45 -8.22 -0.15 15.86
CA ARG A 45 -9.43 0.65 16.11
C ARG A 45 -9.46 1.23 17.53
N MET A 46 -9.06 0.46 18.54
CA MET A 46 -9.01 0.94 19.92
C MET A 46 -8.06 2.15 20.05
N VAL A 47 -6.86 2.07 19.49
CA VAL A 47 -5.87 3.15 19.60
C VAL A 47 -6.25 4.34 18.74
N LEU A 48 -6.77 4.14 17.53
CA LEU A 48 -7.25 5.21 16.65
C LEU A 48 -8.31 6.08 17.34
N ASN A 49 -9.21 5.48 18.12
CA ASN A 49 -10.22 6.22 18.90
C ASN A 49 -9.67 7.07 20.05
N THR A 50 -8.37 6.99 20.34
CA THR A 50 -7.72 7.83 21.36
C THR A 50 -7.01 9.05 20.76
N ILE A 51 -6.86 9.11 19.44
CA ILE A 51 -6.16 10.19 18.74
C ILE A 51 -7.09 11.42 18.64
N PRO A 52 -6.62 12.64 18.96
CA PRO A 52 -7.42 13.86 18.85
C PRO A 52 -7.58 14.27 17.38
N MET A 53 -8.56 13.65 16.70
CA MET A 53 -8.95 13.90 15.31
C MET A 53 -10.43 13.61 15.06
N ASP A 54 -11.01 14.24 14.04
CA ASP A 54 -12.23 13.76 13.36
C ASP A 54 -11.79 13.00 12.12
N GLY A 55 -11.46 11.72 12.30
CA GLY A 55 -10.98 10.87 11.23
C GLY A 55 -12.09 10.04 10.60
N VAL A 56 -12.08 9.95 9.27
CA VAL A 56 -12.98 9.06 8.52
C VAL A 56 -12.15 7.99 7.84
N VAL A 57 -12.53 6.72 8.03
CA VAL A 57 -11.91 5.60 7.32
C VAL A 57 -12.35 5.66 5.86
N VAL A 58 -11.44 5.99 4.96
CA VAL A 58 -11.68 6.02 3.51
C VAL A 58 -11.22 4.74 2.81
N ILE A 59 -10.21 4.08 3.40
CA ILE A 59 -9.75 2.76 3.01
C ILE A 59 -9.67 1.91 4.28
N GLY A 60 -10.34 0.75 4.30
CA GLY A 60 -10.31 -0.15 5.43
C GLY A 60 -10.68 -1.59 5.08
N GLU A 61 -11.22 -2.33 6.05
CA GLU A 61 -11.55 -3.76 5.92
C GLU A 61 -12.68 -4.06 4.91
N GLY A 62 -13.36 -3.00 4.46
CA GLY A 62 -14.36 -3.02 3.40
C GLY A 62 -15.61 -2.23 3.76
N THR A 63 -16.68 -2.47 3.00
CA THR A 63 -17.99 -1.82 3.23
C THR A 63 -18.59 -2.20 4.59
N LYS A 64 -19.39 -1.30 5.19
CA LYS A 64 -20.06 -1.50 6.49
C LYS A 64 -20.82 -2.83 6.65
N ASP A 65 -21.42 -3.34 5.58
CA ASP A 65 -22.16 -4.60 5.62
C ASP A 65 -21.25 -5.84 5.68
N LYS A 66 -19.98 -5.70 5.29
CA LYS A 66 -18.98 -6.78 5.20
C LYS A 66 -17.96 -6.72 6.33
N ALA A 67 -17.71 -5.53 6.89
CA ALA A 67 -16.74 -5.30 7.95
C ALA A 67 -17.43 -4.63 9.16
N PRO A 68 -17.44 -5.27 10.35
CA PRO A 68 -18.07 -4.67 11.54
C PRO A 68 -17.24 -3.54 12.17
N MET A 69 -15.96 -3.43 11.81
CA MET A 69 -14.99 -2.48 12.33
C MET A 69 -14.03 -2.08 11.22
N LEU A 70 -13.51 -0.86 11.31
CA LEU A 70 -12.65 -0.23 10.30
C LEU A 70 -13.27 -0.27 8.91
N PHE A 71 -14.58 -0.07 8.83
CA PHE A 71 -15.30 -0.05 7.56
C PHE A 71 -15.21 1.33 6.89
N GLU A 72 -15.33 1.35 5.57
CA GLU A 72 -15.39 2.60 4.78
C GLU A 72 -16.53 3.51 5.26
N GLY A 73 -16.18 4.72 5.68
CA GLY A 73 -17.07 5.71 6.28
C GLY A 73 -17.17 5.64 7.82
N GLU A 74 -16.42 4.76 8.50
CA GLU A 74 -16.37 4.78 9.96
C GLU A 74 -15.67 6.05 10.46
N HIS A 75 -16.30 6.74 11.42
CA HIS A 75 -15.67 7.85 12.12
C HIS A 75 -14.88 7.34 13.33
N LEU A 76 -13.63 7.80 13.46
CA LEU A 76 -12.69 7.44 14.51
C LEU A 76 -11.97 8.67 15.06
N GLY A 77 -11.53 8.59 16.31
CA GLY A 77 -10.83 9.65 17.02
C GLY A 77 -11.68 10.26 18.15
N CYS A 78 -11.09 11.18 18.89
CA CYS A 78 -11.69 11.74 20.11
C CYS A 78 -11.84 13.27 20.11
N ALA A 79 -11.70 13.92 18.95
CA ALA A 79 -11.86 15.37 18.81
C ALA A 79 -12.60 15.73 17.52
N ASP A 80 -13.10 16.96 17.41
CA ASP A 80 -13.82 17.42 16.21
C ASP A 80 -12.88 17.90 15.09
N GLU A 81 -11.59 18.14 15.41
CA GLU A 81 -10.56 18.62 14.48
C GLU A 81 -9.19 18.03 14.89
N PRO A 82 -8.23 17.90 13.94
CA PRO A 82 -8.38 18.13 12.51
C PRO A 82 -9.29 17.09 11.84
N LYS A 83 -9.96 17.50 10.76
CA LYS A 83 -10.65 16.58 9.84
C LYS A 83 -9.65 15.82 8.99
N THR A 84 -9.64 14.50 9.13
CA THR A 84 -8.70 13.63 8.44
C THR A 84 -9.38 12.50 7.70
N ASP A 85 -8.67 11.99 6.70
CA ASP A 85 -8.92 10.69 6.08
C ASP A 85 -7.94 9.68 6.65
N ILE A 86 -8.42 8.46 6.87
CA ILE A 86 -7.64 7.34 7.38
C ILE A 86 -7.70 6.20 6.36
N ALA A 87 -6.52 5.73 5.96
CA ALA A 87 -6.37 4.46 5.26
C ALA A 87 -5.70 3.45 6.19
N VAL A 88 -6.35 2.31 6.42
CA VAL A 88 -5.82 1.23 7.26
C VAL A 88 -5.65 -0.04 6.46
N ASP A 89 -4.55 -0.73 6.74
CA ASP A 89 -4.39 -2.15 6.45
C ASP A 89 -3.79 -2.79 7.70
N PRO A 90 -4.65 -3.28 8.63
CA PRO A 90 -4.24 -3.84 9.91
C PRO A 90 -3.20 -4.94 9.77
N ILE A 91 -3.28 -5.75 8.70
CA ILE A 91 -2.27 -6.75 8.35
C ILE A 91 -2.15 -6.88 6.83
N ASP A 92 -1.18 -6.16 6.26
CA ASP A 92 -0.71 -6.50 4.92
C ASP A 92 -0.02 -7.86 5.00
N GLY A 93 -0.53 -8.83 4.24
CA GLY A 93 -0.03 -10.20 4.24
C GLY A 93 -0.54 -11.09 5.38
N THR A 94 -1.85 -11.08 5.69
CA THR A 94 -2.48 -12.02 6.66
C THR A 94 -2.07 -13.48 6.45
N ARG A 95 -1.96 -13.92 5.18
CA ARG A 95 -1.47 -15.26 4.84
C ARG A 95 -0.01 -15.46 5.27
N LEU A 96 0.86 -14.50 4.98
CA LEU A 96 2.28 -14.53 5.37
C LEU A 96 2.40 -14.70 6.89
N LEU A 97 1.69 -13.87 7.66
CA LEU A 97 1.67 -13.96 9.12
C LEU A 97 1.21 -15.35 9.59
N SER A 98 0.07 -15.82 9.08
CA SER A 98 -0.50 -17.11 9.49
C SER A 98 0.44 -18.29 9.21
N GLN A 99 1.32 -18.16 8.23
CA GLN A 99 2.31 -19.16 7.83
C GLN A 99 3.71 -18.92 8.44
N GLY A 100 3.90 -17.83 9.21
CA GLY A 100 5.20 -17.47 9.79
C GLY A 100 6.23 -17.02 8.76
N MET A 101 5.78 -16.49 7.63
CA MET A 101 6.63 -15.96 6.57
C MET A 101 6.96 -14.49 6.83
N ALA A 102 8.07 -14.02 6.25
CA ALA A 102 8.48 -12.63 6.30
C ALA A 102 7.51 -11.70 5.53
N ASN A 103 7.65 -10.39 5.75
CA ASN A 103 6.97 -9.30 5.04
C ASN A 103 5.47 -9.12 5.35
N SER A 104 4.97 -9.64 6.47
CA SER A 104 3.69 -9.16 7.01
C SER A 104 3.91 -7.94 7.89
N ILE A 105 3.15 -6.87 7.64
CA ILE A 105 3.26 -5.58 8.34
C ILE A 105 1.88 -5.04 8.71
N ALA A 106 1.81 -4.22 9.75
CA ALA A 106 0.62 -3.42 10.06
C ALA A 106 0.84 -2.00 9.56
N THR A 107 -0.14 -1.41 8.88
CA THR A 107 0.00 -0.08 8.29
C THR A 107 -1.20 0.83 8.56
N VAL A 108 -0.91 2.12 8.64
CA VAL A 108 -1.91 3.17 8.71
C VAL A 108 -1.36 4.41 8.00
N ALA A 109 -2.21 5.09 7.26
CA ALA A 109 -1.95 6.41 6.71
C ALA A 109 -3.06 7.36 7.15
N VAL A 110 -2.67 8.61 7.43
CA VAL A 110 -3.61 9.69 7.74
C VAL A 110 -3.23 10.89 6.90
N ALA A 111 -4.24 11.54 6.30
CA ALA A 111 -4.06 12.73 5.50
C ALA A 111 -5.21 13.72 5.73
N GLU A 112 -5.08 14.92 5.19
CA GLU A 112 -6.18 15.90 5.21
C GLU A 112 -7.42 15.33 4.51
N ARG A 113 -8.61 15.65 5.01
CA ARG A 113 -9.90 15.19 4.46
C ARG A 113 -10.00 15.46 2.95
N GLY A 114 -10.37 14.44 2.17
CA GLY A 114 -10.56 14.48 0.72
C GLY A 114 -9.27 14.42 -0.10
N SER A 115 -8.12 14.11 0.52
CA SER A 115 -6.83 14.07 -0.18
C SER A 115 -6.39 12.67 -0.62
N MET A 116 -7.06 11.63 -0.13
CA MET A 116 -6.81 10.25 -0.56
C MET A 116 -7.72 9.86 -1.74
N PHE A 117 -7.20 9.01 -2.63
CA PHE A 117 -7.98 8.47 -3.73
C PHE A 117 -8.89 7.34 -3.23
N GLU A 118 -10.19 7.45 -3.45
CA GLU A 118 -11.19 6.43 -3.14
C GLU A 118 -11.69 5.78 -4.43
N SER A 119 -11.73 4.46 -4.48
CA SER A 119 -12.30 3.74 -5.63
C SER A 119 -12.95 2.42 -5.20
N PRO A 120 -14.14 2.48 -4.59
CA PRO A 120 -14.86 1.30 -4.10
C PRO A 120 -15.33 0.35 -5.22
N TYR A 121 -15.18 0.76 -6.48
CA TYR A 121 -15.60 0.03 -7.68
C TYR A 121 -14.45 -0.68 -8.41
N ILE A 122 -13.22 -0.64 -7.89
CA ILE A 122 -12.07 -1.31 -8.48
C ILE A 122 -11.31 -2.09 -7.41
N VAL A 123 -10.85 -3.29 -7.75
CA VAL A 123 -10.10 -4.12 -6.77
C VAL A 123 -8.60 -4.06 -7.02
N TYR A 124 -8.17 -3.85 -8.25
CA TYR A 124 -6.75 -3.87 -8.60
C TYR A 124 -6.29 -2.59 -9.31
N MET A 125 -5.03 -2.27 -9.08
CA MET A 125 -4.27 -1.28 -9.84
C MET A 125 -2.96 -1.90 -10.30
N ASP A 126 -2.55 -1.56 -11.52
CA ASP A 126 -1.16 -1.68 -11.95
C ASP A 126 -0.34 -0.56 -11.30
N LYS A 127 0.87 -0.89 -10.85
CA LYS A 127 1.70 -0.03 -9.99
C LYS A 127 3.11 0.00 -10.53
N ILE A 128 3.72 1.19 -10.54
CA ILE A 128 5.17 1.36 -10.59
C ILE A 128 5.59 2.31 -9.47
N ALA A 129 6.52 1.89 -8.61
CA ALA A 129 6.97 2.68 -7.47
C ALA A 129 8.49 2.65 -7.32
N VAL A 130 9.08 3.81 -7.03
CA VAL A 130 10.53 4.03 -6.92
C VAL A 130 10.85 5.02 -5.79
N GLY A 131 12.09 4.98 -5.31
CA GLY A 131 12.61 5.96 -4.36
C GLY A 131 12.90 7.34 -4.96
N GLU A 132 13.24 8.28 -4.08
CA GLU A 132 13.47 9.70 -4.38
C GLU A 132 14.42 9.92 -5.57
N GLN A 133 15.53 9.19 -5.63
CA GLN A 133 16.53 9.35 -6.69
C GLN A 133 16.00 9.08 -8.11
N ALA A 134 14.95 8.27 -8.24
CA ALA A 134 14.34 7.91 -9.51
C ALA A 134 12.90 8.43 -9.66
N ALA A 135 12.48 9.37 -8.81
CA ALA A 135 11.09 9.86 -8.77
C ALA A 135 10.59 10.41 -10.12
N ASP A 136 11.47 11.08 -10.86
CA ASP A 136 11.15 11.66 -12.18
C ASP A 136 11.48 10.72 -13.36
N ALA A 137 11.87 9.47 -13.09
CA ALA A 137 12.38 8.54 -14.09
C ALA A 137 11.33 7.53 -14.61
N ILE A 138 10.12 7.54 -14.04
CA ILE A 138 9.09 6.53 -14.32
C ILE A 138 7.88 7.09 -15.07
N ASP A 139 7.34 6.26 -15.94
CA ASP A 139 6.07 6.47 -16.65
C ASP A 139 5.36 5.12 -16.80
N ILE A 140 4.21 4.94 -16.14
CA ILE A 140 3.46 3.69 -16.14
C ILE A 140 2.94 3.29 -17.53
N GLU A 141 2.84 4.23 -18.47
CA GLU A 141 2.46 3.95 -19.86
C GLU A 141 3.67 3.56 -20.74
N ALA A 142 4.89 3.81 -20.27
CA ALA A 142 6.09 3.48 -21.02
C ALA A 142 6.41 1.97 -20.97
N PRO A 143 7.09 1.43 -22.01
CA PRO A 143 7.55 0.05 -21.99
C PRO A 143 8.45 -0.25 -20.78
N VAL A 144 8.35 -1.49 -20.26
CA VAL A 144 9.15 -1.97 -19.11
C VAL A 144 10.64 -1.70 -19.29
N GLU A 145 11.19 -2.01 -20.47
CA GLU A 145 12.60 -1.75 -20.81
C GLU A 145 12.98 -0.26 -20.69
N THR A 146 12.08 0.64 -21.12
CA THR A 146 12.30 2.09 -21.05
C THR A 146 12.33 2.56 -19.60
N ASN A 147 11.36 2.13 -18.79
CA ASN A 147 11.34 2.44 -17.36
C ASN A 147 12.62 1.94 -16.66
N LEU A 148 13.01 0.69 -16.89
CA LEU A 148 14.22 0.12 -16.27
C LEU A 148 15.50 0.84 -16.70
N ALA A 149 15.62 1.23 -17.97
CA ALA A 149 16.76 2.01 -18.45
C ALA A 149 16.80 3.41 -17.81
N ASN A 150 15.65 4.06 -17.63
CA ASN A 150 15.56 5.37 -16.99
C ASN A 150 15.89 5.30 -15.50
N ILE A 151 15.34 4.32 -14.79
CA ILE A 151 15.64 4.05 -13.37
C ILE A 151 17.13 3.76 -13.20
N ALA A 152 17.71 2.89 -14.03
CA ALA A 152 19.14 2.57 -14.00
C ALA A 152 20.01 3.82 -14.14
N ARG A 153 19.67 4.69 -15.09
CA ARG A 153 20.36 5.98 -15.30
C ARG A 153 20.24 6.90 -14.09
N ALA A 154 19.04 7.03 -13.52
CA ALA A 154 18.79 7.88 -12.35
C ALA A 154 19.56 7.40 -11.11
N LEU A 155 19.64 6.08 -10.92
CA LEU A 155 20.37 5.45 -9.82
C LEU A 155 21.87 5.28 -10.08
N ASN A 156 22.37 5.67 -11.27
CA ASN A 156 23.74 5.43 -11.72
C ASN A 156 24.18 3.96 -11.57
N LYS A 157 23.34 3.05 -12.06
CA LYS A 157 23.53 1.58 -12.06
C LYS A 157 23.41 1.03 -13.48
N ASP A 158 23.91 -0.18 -13.70
CA ASP A 158 23.54 -0.98 -14.87
C ASP A 158 22.14 -1.58 -14.66
N VAL A 159 21.38 -1.76 -15.75
CA VAL A 159 20.05 -2.41 -15.70
C VAL A 159 20.14 -3.80 -15.06
N ARG A 160 21.26 -4.51 -15.26
CA ARG A 160 21.51 -5.83 -14.68
C ARG A 160 21.64 -5.84 -13.15
N ASP A 161 21.98 -4.69 -12.57
CA ASP A 161 22.09 -4.55 -11.12
C ASP A 161 20.74 -4.21 -10.48
N LEU A 162 19.76 -3.76 -11.27
CA LEU A 162 18.42 -3.45 -10.77
C LEU A 162 17.70 -4.70 -10.29
N ALA A 163 16.95 -4.55 -9.20
CA ALA A 163 16.04 -5.54 -8.67
C ALA A 163 14.60 -5.01 -8.66
N VAL A 164 13.75 -5.66 -9.46
CA VAL A 164 12.30 -5.42 -9.51
C VAL A 164 11.60 -6.33 -8.50
N VAL A 165 10.88 -5.76 -7.54
CA VAL A 165 9.96 -6.53 -6.69
C VAL A 165 8.59 -6.61 -7.36
N MET A 166 7.96 -7.78 -7.35
CA MET A 166 6.61 -7.97 -7.88
C MET A 166 5.92 -9.18 -7.23
N LEU A 167 4.58 -9.18 -7.21
CA LEU A 167 3.82 -10.32 -6.68
C LEU A 167 3.97 -11.55 -7.58
N ASP A 168 4.15 -12.73 -6.98
CA ASP A 168 4.15 -14.00 -7.70
C ASP A 168 2.72 -14.42 -8.05
N ARG A 169 2.28 -14.06 -9.26
CA ARG A 169 0.92 -14.30 -9.76
C ARG A 169 0.97 -14.61 -11.26
N PRO A 170 0.06 -15.47 -11.77
CA PRO A 170 -0.01 -15.75 -13.21
C PRO A 170 -0.17 -14.50 -14.09
N ARG A 171 -0.90 -13.48 -13.58
CA ARG A 171 -1.07 -12.20 -14.29
C ARG A 171 0.23 -11.40 -14.50
N HIS A 172 1.33 -11.76 -13.83
CA HIS A 172 2.63 -11.09 -13.97
C HIS A 172 3.64 -11.89 -14.79
N GLU A 173 3.28 -13.05 -15.36
CA GLU A 173 4.21 -13.86 -16.16
C GLU A 173 4.83 -13.06 -17.31
N ARG A 174 4.00 -12.35 -18.06
CA ARG A 174 4.45 -11.47 -19.16
C ARG A 174 5.33 -10.32 -18.66
N LEU A 175 4.96 -9.67 -17.56
CA LEU A 175 5.77 -8.60 -16.97
C LEU A 175 7.15 -9.14 -16.53
N ALA A 176 7.18 -10.33 -15.93
CA ALA A 176 8.41 -10.98 -15.51
C ALA A 176 9.31 -11.35 -16.70
N GLU A 177 8.73 -11.80 -17.83
CA GLU A 177 9.46 -12.01 -19.08
C GLU A 177 10.09 -10.69 -19.57
N GLN A 178 9.31 -9.62 -19.66
CA GLN A 178 9.81 -8.31 -20.10
C GLN A 178 10.94 -7.76 -19.20
N VAL A 179 10.84 -7.93 -17.89
CA VAL A 179 11.91 -7.53 -16.95
C VAL A 179 13.18 -8.35 -17.18
N ARG A 180 13.06 -9.66 -17.42
CA ARG A 180 14.20 -10.54 -17.72
C ARG A 180 14.85 -10.21 -19.06
N GLU A 181 14.04 -9.91 -20.09
CA GLU A 181 14.52 -9.50 -21.41
C GLU A 181 15.29 -8.19 -21.35
N ALA A 182 14.82 -7.22 -20.55
CA ALA A 182 15.56 -5.98 -20.27
C ALA A 182 16.85 -6.20 -19.46
N GLY A 183 17.00 -7.38 -18.83
CA GLY A 183 18.21 -7.80 -18.13
C GLY A 183 18.22 -7.54 -16.63
N ALA A 184 17.16 -6.99 -16.05
CA ALA A 184 17.05 -6.76 -14.61
C ALA A 184 16.70 -8.04 -13.84
N ARG A 185 16.96 -8.04 -12.53
CA ARG A 185 16.65 -9.15 -11.62
C ARG A 185 15.24 -9.00 -11.06
N ILE A 186 14.61 -10.12 -10.70
CA ILE A 186 13.27 -10.14 -10.10
C ILE A 186 13.32 -10.71 -8.70
N ARG A 187 12.69 -10.02 -7.75
CA ARG A 187 12.35 -10.52 -6.43
C ARG A 187 10.84 -10.78 -6.37
N PHE A 188 10.44 -12.03 -6.52
CA PHE A 188 9.05 -12.41 -6.29
C PHE A 188 8.69 -12.35 -4.81
N ILE A 189 7.51 -11.79 -4.53
CA ILE A 189 6.88 -11.80 -3.21
C ILE A 189 5.51 -12.47 -3.28
N MET A 190 5.16 -13.23 -2.23
CA MET A 190 3.93 -14.00 -2.22
C MET A 190 2.71 -13.13 -1.97
N ASP A 191 2.79 -12.19 -1.03
CA ASP A 191 1.83 -11.12 -0.73
C ASP A 191 2.65 -9.91 -0.26
N GLY A 192 2.01 -8.79 0.09
CA GLY A 192 2.72 -7.67 0.74
C GLY A 192 3.28 -6.62 -0.22
N ASP A 193 2.48 -6.10 -1.14
CA ASP A 193 2.98 -5.11 -2.11
C ASP A 193 3.09 -3.68 -1.56
N VAL A 194 2.49 -3.37 -0.41
CA VAL A 194 2.78 -2.13 0.34
C VAL A 194 4.22 -2.18 0.84
N ALA A 195 4.60 -3.27 1.51
CA ALA A 195 5.98 -3.49 1.94
C ALA A 195 6.95 -3.46 0.74
N GLY A 196 6.55 -4.06 -0.39
CA GLY A 196 7.33 -4.03 -1.64
C GLY A 196 7.59 -2.61 -2.15
N ALA A 197 6.57 -1.75 -2.18
CA ALA A 197 6.70 -0.34 -2.59
C ALA A 197 7.65 0.42 -1.66
N VAL A 198 7.48 0.27 -0.34
CA VAL A 198 8.34 0.93 0.66
C VAL A 198 9.78 0.44 0.55
N MET A 199 10.00 -0.85 0.28
CA MET A 199 11.34 -1.39 0.05
C MET A 199 12.03 -0.75 -1.15
N ALA A 200 11.32 -0.55 -2.26
CA ALA A 200 11.85 0.11 -3.46
C ALA A 200 12.23 1.58 -3.22
N ALA A 201 11.60 2.23 -2.23
CA ALA A 201 11.90 3.61 -1.86
C ALA A 201 12.88 3.76 -0.69
N THR A 202 13.27 2.66 -0.05
CA THR A 202 14.17 2.67 1.10
C THR A 202 15.58 2.27 0.69
N PRO A 203 16.60 3.14 0.89
CA PRO A 203 17.98 2.79 0.60
C PRO A 203 18.46 1.56 1.38
N GLY A 204 19.23 0.70 0.72
CA GLY A 204 19.88 -0.46 1.35
C GLY A 204 19.05 -1.74 1.44
N THR A 205 17.80 -1.74 0.96
CA THR A 205 16.95 -2.96 0.89
C THR A 205 17.38 -3.92 -0.22
N GLY A 206 18.10 -3.41 -1.22
CA GLY A 206 18.46 -4.15 -2.42
C GLY A 206 17.33 -4.29 -3.44
N ILE A 207 16.24 -3.53 -3.28
CA ILE A 207 15.12 -3.41 -4.23
C ILE A 207 15.13 -1.99 -4.81
N ASP A 208 14.96 -1.86 -6.12
CA ASP A 208 15.04 -0.58 -6.83
C ASP A 208 13.67 -0.07 -7.32
N VAL A 209 12.76 -1.00 -7.63
CA VAL A 209 11.44 -0.66 -8.18
C VAL A 209 10.42 -1.76 -7.85
N LEU A 210 9.20 -1.37 -7.47
CA LEU A 210 8.02 -2.24 -7.49
C LEU A 210 7.35 -2.11 -8.86
N MET A 211 6.99 -3.23 -9.50
CA MET A 211 6.17 -3.23 -10.71
C MET A 211 5.06 -4.29 -10.63
N GLY A 212 3.89 -3.95 -11.16
CA GLY A 212 2.81 -4.89 -11.46
C GLY A 212 1.50 -4.62 -10.72
N ILE A 213 0.58 -5.56 -10.90
CA ILE A 213 -0.82 -5.46 -10.51
C ILE A 213 -1.05 -6.02 -9.10
N GLY A 214 -1.56 -5.16 -8.22
CA GLY A 214 -1.96 -5.53 -6.87
C GLY A 214 -3.17 -4.74 -6.40
N GLY A 215 -3.49 -4.83 -5.11
CA GLY A 215 -4.72 -4.27 -4.54
C GLY A 215 -4.79 -2.75 -4.66
N ALA A 216 -5.95 -2.22 -5.05
CA ALA A 216 -6.18 -0.79 -5.19
C ALA A 216 -6.15 -0.05 -3.83
N PRO A 217 -6.79 -0.56 -2.75
CA PRO A 217 -6.64 -0.02 -1.39
C PRO A 217 -5.18 0.12 -0.94
N GLU A 218 -4.41 -0.94 -1.12
CA GLU A 218 -2.99 -1.03 -0.76
C GLU A 218 -2.14 -0.04 -1.57
N ALA A 219 -2.56 0.28 -2.80
CA ALA A 219 -1.90 1.29 -3.62
C ALA A 219 -1.97 2.69 -2.97
N VAL A 220 -3.11 3.03 -2.36
CA VAL A 220 -3.32 4.34 -1.70
C VAL A 220 -2.45 4.44 -0.45
N VAL A 221 -2.38 3.36 0.35
CA VAL A 221 -1.51 3.29 1.53
C VAL A 221 -0.04 3.40 1.12
N ALA A 222 0.38 2.65 0.10
CA ALA A 222 1.73 2.73 -0.45
C ALA A 222 2.06 4.14 -0.98
N ALA A 223 1.15 4.76 -1.74
CA ALA A 223 1.33 6.11 -2.26
C ALA A 223 1.53 7.15 -1.14
N CYS A 224 0.80 7.02 -0.03
CA CYS A 224 1.01 7.88 1.15
C CYS A 224 2.42 7.72 1.71
N ALA A 225 2.89 6.48 1.88
CA ALA A 225 4.25 6.20 2.36
C ALA A 225 5.32 6.75 1.40
N LEU A 226 5.17 6.50 0.11
CA LEU A 226 6.08 6.95 -0.94
C LEU A 226 6.20 8.48 -0.98
N ARG A 227 5.05 9.18 -0.92
CA ARG A 227 5.01 10.64 -0.86
C ARG A 227 5.74 11.20 0.36
N CYS A 228 5.62 10.55 1.52
CA CYS A 228 6.33 10.96 2.73
C CYS A 228 7.84 10.69 2.66
N ILE A 229 8.27 9.64 1.97
CA ILE A 229 9.68 9.30 1.76
C ILE A 229 10.33 10.20 0.70
N GLY A 230 9.53 10.83 -0.17
CA GLY A 230 10.01 11.58 -1.34
C GLY A 230 10.15 10.71 -2.59
N GLY A 231 9.67 9.47 -2.57
CA GLY A 231 9.60 8.60 -3.74
C GLY A 231 8.44 8.96 -4.67
N GLN A 232 8.35 8.24 -5.78
CA GLN A 232 7.25 8.37 -6.74
C GLN A 232 6.51 7.04 -6.91
N MET A 233 5.19 7.13 -7.05
CA MET A 233 4.35 6.02 -7.43
C MET A 233 3.35 6.47 -8.49
N GLN A 234 3.23 5.70 -9.55
CA GLN A 234 2.16 5.85 -10.54
C GLN A 234 1.30 4.59 -10.51
N CYS A 235 0.00 4.79 -10.69
CA CYS A 235 -1.00 3.75 -10.63
C CYS A 235 -1.92 3.84 -11.85
N LYS A 236 -2.37 2.69 -12.33
CA LYS A 236 -3.42 2.60 -13.36
C LYS A 236 -4.49 1.63 -12.89
N LEU A 237 -5.76 2.01 -13.02
CA LEU A 237 -6.85 1.12 -12.67
C LEU A 237 -6.78 -0.15 -13.53
N TRP A 238 -6.98 -1.31 -12.90
CA TRP A 238 -6.93 -2.60 -13.59
C TRP A 238 -8.25 -3.36 -13.45
N PRO A 239 -9.26 -3.03 -14.29
CA PRO A 239 -10.54 -3.73 -14.27
C PRO A 239 -10.40 -5.19 -14.69
N ARG A 240 -10.90 -6.09 -13.83
CA ARG A 240 -10.83 -7.54 -14.03
C ARG A 240 -11.91 -8.05 -14.98
N ASP A 241 -13.04 -7.37 -14.99
CA ASP A 241 -14.22 -7.75 -15.75
C ASP A 241 -14.96 -6.53 -16.30
N ASP A 242 -15.97 -6.79 -17.13
CA ASP A 242 -16.77 -5.75 -17.77
C ASP A 242 -17.61 -4.92 -16.79
N GLY A 243 -17.90 -5.46 -15.60
CA GLY A 243 -18.60 -4.76 -14.54
C GLY A 243 -17.73 -3.65 -13.97
N GLU A 244 -16.51 -3.98 -13.55
CA GLU A 244 -15.51 -3.01 -13.10
C GLU A 244 -15.18 -1.99 -14.20
N ARG A 245 -15.04 -2.41 -15.48
CA ARG A 245 -14.81 -1.48 -16.60
C ARG A 245 -15.92 -0.46 -16.76
N LYS A 246 -17.18 -0.89 -16.66
CA LYS A 246 -18.34 0.01 -16.74
C LYS A 246 -18.39 0.95 -15.54
N ALA A 247 -18.07 0.45 -14.35
CA ALA A 247 -18.06 1.26 -13.15
C ALA A 247 -16.99 2.36 -13.22
N VAL A 248 -15.76 2.03 -13.65
CA VAL A 248 -14.69 3.01 -13.88
C VAL A 248 -15.13 4.12 -14.85
N LYS A 249 -15.71 3.74 -16.00
CA LYS A 249 -16.23 4.70 -16.98
C LYS A 249 -17.35 5.57 -16.42
N ALA A 250 -18.25 5.01 -15.62
CA ALA A 250 -19.36 5.75 -15.02
C ALA A 250 -18.89 6.82 -14.02
N HIS A 251 -17.73 6.62 -13.39
CA HIS A 251 -17.11 7.57 -12.46
C HIS A 251 -16.15 8.55 -13.15
N GLY A 252 -16.01 8.50 -14.49
CA GLY A 252 -15.23 9.46 -15.26
C GLY A 252 -13.72 9.36 -15.05
N VAL A 253 -13.23 8.19 -14.62
CA VAL A 253 -11.79 7.91 -14.50
C VAL A 253 -11.32 7.18 -15.75
N ASP A 254 -10.19 7.60 -16.31
CA ASP A 254 -9.54 7.00 -17.49
C ASP A 254 -8.61 5.85 -17.09
#